data_AF-U1QSA5-F1
#
_entry.id   AF-U1QSA5-F1
#
_cell.length_a   1.000
_cell.length_b   1.000
_cell.length_c   1.000
_cell.angle_alpha   90.00
_cell.angle_beta   90.00
_cell.angle_gamma   90.00
#
_symmetry.space_group_name_H-M   'P 1'
#
loop_
_entity.id
_entity.type
_entity.pdbx_description
1 polymer ?
#
loop_
_entity_poly.entity_id
_entity_poly.type
_entity_poly.pdbx_seq_one_letter_code
_entity_poly.pdbx_strand_id
1 'polypeptide(L)'
;MTVECDTCDVGAAVFVPPVVVETHDIGTNPDAVQRFTFTRMQRIVRGFCPLCSGPFDREVLGPMGESDNQRVAIAHTCEECGYVVKTTAVVLLTDHPAVVSMLDDAGIDYRDIAFWRRPQGVEYREQLPSEEPLRLRLSPVSRTSVSHS
;
A
#
# COMPACT_ATOMS: atom_id res chain seq x y z
N MET A 1 -1.31 5.81 -15.55
CA MET A 1 0.10 5.49 -15.81
C MET A 1 0.35 4.11 -15.23
N THR A 2 1.02 3.23 -15.97
CA THR A 2 1.43 1.91 -15.49
C THR A 2 2.92 1.97 -15.20
N VAL A 3 3.35 1.58 -14.01
CA VAL A 3 4.77 1.39 -13.68
C VAL A 3 5.01 -0.11 -13.69
N GLU A 4 5.90 -0.54 -14.57
CA GLU A 4 6.33 -1.94 -14.68
C GLU A 4 7.56 -2.17 -13.79
N CYS A 5 7.71 -3.40 -13.32
CA CYS A 5 8.84 -3.86 -12.54
C CYS A 5 9.78 -4.61 -13.49
N ASP A 6 10.98 -4.11 -13.72
CA ASP A 6 11.92 -4.73 -14.68
C ASP A 6 12.42 -6.12 -14.26
N THR A 7 12.16 -6.50 -13.00
CA THR A 7 12.57 -7.77 -12.38
C THR A 7 11.39 -8.67 -11.99
N CYS A 8 10.15 -8.29 -12.29
CA CYS A 8 8.96 -9.05 -11.92
C CYS A 8 7.71 -8.65 -12.71
N ASP A 9 6.80 -9.59 -12.98
CA ASP A 9 5.51 -9.32 -13.68
C ASP A 9 4.45 -8.59 -12.81
N VAL A 10 4.87 -7.86 -11.78
CA VAL A 10 3.95 -7.13 -10.88
C VAL A 10 3.83 -5.68 -11.32
N GLY A 11 2.72 -5.34 -11.97
CA GLY A 11 2.34 -3.96 -12.27
C GLY A 11 1.29 -3.43 -11.30
N ALA A 12 1.47 -2.21 -10.77
CA ALA A 12 0.43 -1.51 -10.04
C ALA A 12 -0.08 -0.32 -10.86
N ALA A 13 -1.39 -0.31 -11.14
CA ALA A 13 -2.02 0.81 -11.82
C ALA A 13 -2.42 1.89 -10.80
N VAL A 14 -1.80 3.06 -10.88
CA VAL A 14 -2.20 4.22 -10.08
C VAL A 14 -2.83 5.27 -10.98
N PHE A 15 -4.01 5.75 -10.57
CA PHE A 15 -4.64 6.91 -11.18
C PHE A 15 -3.99 8.19 -10.66
N VAL A 16 -3.01 8.67 -11.42
CA VAL A 16 -2.33 9.95 -11.22
C VAL A 16 -2.99 10.98 -12.17
N PRO A 17 -3.52 12.11 -11.67
CA PRO A 17 -4.07 13.17 -12.51
C PRO A 17 -3.01 13.73 -13.48
N PRO A 18 -3.37 14.09 -14.72
CA PRO A 18 -2.43 14.65 -15.71
C PRO A 18 -1.66 15.87 -15.17
N VAL A 19 -2.33 16.75 -14.42
CA VAL A 19 -1.68 17.92 -13.82
C VAL A 19 -0.49 17.53 -12.92
N VAL A 20 -0.54 16.41 -12.20
CA VAL A 20 0.58 15.94 -11.37
C VAL A 20 1.74 15.49 -12.26
N VAL A 21 1.43 14.80 -13.36
CA VAL A 21 2.42 14.35 -14.36
C VAL A 21 3.11 15.53 -15.01
N GLU A 22 2.34 16.54 -15.44
CA GLU A 22 2.82 17.71 -16.18
C GLU A 22 3.60 18.68 -15.29
N THR A 23 3.15 18.92 -14.06
CA THR A 23 3.75 19.95 -13.18
C THR A 23 4.98 19.46 -12.43
N HIS A 24 5.15 18.14 -12.25
CA HIS A 24 6.24 17.59 -11.45
C HIS A 24 7.31 16.85 -12.27
N ASP A 25 7.23 16.88 -13.60
CA ASP A 25 8.12 16.16 -14.54
C ASP A 25 8.48 14.75 -14.02
N ILE A 26 7.48 13.88 -13.98
CA ILE A 26 7.60 12.56 -13.36
C ILE A 26 8.66 11.66 -14.02
N GLY A 27 9.12 11.99 -15.23
CA GLY A 27 10.20 11.28 -15.91
C GLY A 27 11.54 11.51 -15.22
N THR A 28 11.73 12.68 -14.62
CA THR A 28 12.93 13.04 -13.85
C THR A 28 12.71 13.00 -12.34
N ASN A 29 11.46 13.03 -11.87
CA ASN A 29 11.09 12.97 -10.46
C ASN A 29 10.02 11.89 -10.17
N PRO A 30 10.42 10.60 -10.12
CA PRO A 30 9.50 9.51 -9.77
C PRO A 30 8.90 9.65 -8.36
N ASP A 31 9.57 10.35 -7.46
CA ASP A 31 9.14 10.53 -6.06
C ASP A 31 7.89 11.41 -5.97
N ALA A 32 7.58 12.21 -6.98
CA ALA A 32 6.36 13.02 -7.01
C ALA A 32 5.11 12.14 -7.11
N VAL A 33 5.14 11.12 -7.98
CA VAL A 33 4.09 10.09 -8.06
C VAL A 33 3.99 9.35 -6.74
N GLN A 34 5.13 9.13 -6.09
CA GLN A 34 5.17 8.45 -4.81
C GLN A 34 4.41 9.20 -3.72
N ARG A 35 4.82 10.44 -3.48
CA ARG A 35 4.20 11.33 -2.50
C ARG A 35 2.71 11.53 -2.75
N PHE A 36 2.31 11.69 -4.02
CA PHE A 36 0.90 11.78 -4.40
C PHE A 36 0.13 10.50 -4.02
N THR A 37 0.63 9.34 -4.41
CA THR A 37 -0.01 8.05 -4.12
C THR A 37 -0.12 7.81 -2.63
N PHE A 38 0.95 8.10 -1.89
CA PHE A 38 1.03 7.95 -0.45
C PHE A 38 0.00 8.84 0.27
N THR A 39 -0.06 10.12 -0.11
CA THR A 39 -1.04 11.08 0.42
C THR A 39 -2.48 10.62 0.15
N ARG A 40 -2.74 10.06 -1.03
CA ARG A 40 -4.05 9.52 -1.39
C ARG A 40 -4.41 8.31 -0.52
N MET A 41 -3.47 7.39 -0.29
CA MET A 41 -3.69 6.24 0.59
C MET A 41 -3.93 6.66 2.03
N GLN A 42 -3.17 7.62 2.56
CA GLN A 42 -3.40 8.16 3.90
C GLN A 42 -4.82 8.74 4.07
N ARG A 43 -5.35 9.43 3.06
CA ARG A 43 -6.74 9.92 3.09
C ARG A 43 -7.74 8.76 3.20
N ILE A 44 -7.58 7.73 2.37
CA ILE A 44 -8.43 6.53 2.39
C ILE A 44 -8.37 5.83 3.75
N VAL A 45 -7.17 5.59 4.28
CA VAL A 45 -6.94 4.94 5.59
C VAL A 45 -7.47 5.75 6.76
N ARG A 46 -7.53 7.08 6.63
CA ARG A 46 -8.17 7.98 7.61
C ARG A 46 -9.67 8.12 7.42
N GLY A 47 -10.25 7.48 6.40
CA GLY A 47 -11.69 7.46 6.16
C GLY A 47 -12.22 8.63 5.32
N PHE A 48 -11.36 9.35 4.60
CA PHE A 48 -11.77 10.48 3.76
C PHE A 48 -11.68 10.13 2.27
N CYS A 49 -12.82 10.20 1.58
CA CYS A 49 -12.90 10.03 0.14
C CYS A 49 -12.04 11.06 -0.60
N PRO A 50 -11.15 10.64 -1.51
CA PRO A 50 -10.30 11.58 -2.24
C PRO A 50 -11.08 12.44 -3.24
N LEU A 51 -12.34 12.11 -3.56
CA LEU A 51 -13.17 12.84 -4.52
C LEU A 51 -14.09 13.86 -3.84
N CYS A 52 -14.84 13.45 -2.80
CA CYS A 52 -15.83 14.31 -2.15
C CYS A 52 -15.53 14.60 -0.67
N SER A 53 -14.45 14.03 -0.11
CA SER A 53 -14.13 14.08 1.34
C SER A 53 -15.16 13.43 2.27
N GLY A 54 -16.14 12.70 1.73
CA GLY A 54 -17.10 11.92 2.52
C GLY A 54 -16.49 10.68 3.18
N PRO A 55 -17.19 10.06 4.14
CA PRO A 55 -16.75 8.87 4.84
C PRO A 55 -16.65 7.64 3.92
N PHE A 56 -15.85 6.66 4.35
CA PHE A 56 -15.76 5.34 3.76
C PHE A 56 -16.34 4.28 4.70
N ASP A 57 -17.18 3.42 4.16
CA ASP A 57 -17.43 2.08 4.71
C ASP A 57 -16.32 1.12 4.25
N ARG A 58 -15.98 0.13 5.08
CA ARG A 58 -14.87 -0.80 4.84
C ARG A 58 -15.28 -2.24 4.98
N GLU A 59 -15.02 -3.00 3.94
CA GLU A 59 -15.26 -4.43 3.91
C GLU A 59 -13.96 -5.19 3.66
N VAL A 60 -13.73 -6.22 4.46
CA VAL A 60 -12.65 -7.17 4.20
C VAL A 60 -13.14 -8.16 3.16
N LEU A 61 -12.61 -8.02 1.95
CA LEU A 61 -12.78 -9.01 0.90
C LEU A 61 -11.78 -10.12 1.22
N GLY A 62 -12.28 -11.33 1.49
CA GLY A 62 -11.51 -12.49 1.94
C GLY A 62 -10.20 -12.74 1.16
N PRO A 63 -9.35 -13.64 1.65
CA PRO A 63 -7.96 -13.70 1.22
C PRO A 63 -7.81 -13.91 -0.30
N MET A 64 -7.05 -13.03 -0.95
CA MET A 64 -6.72 -13.11 -2.36
C MET A 64 -5.41 -13.89 -2.56
N GLY A 65 -5.47 -15.04 -3.24
CA GLY A 65 -4.29 -15.86 -3.61
C GLY A 65 -4.28 -17.30 -3.06
N GLU A 66 -3.35 -18.13 -3.52
CA GLU A 66 -3.16 -19.52 -3.05
C GLU A 66 -2.15 -19.62 -1.89
N SER A 67 -2.50 -20.47 -0.91
CA SER A 67 -1.84 -21.01 0.31
C SER A 67 -0.70 -20.30 1.06
N ASP A 68 0.22 -19.56 0.43
CA ASP A 68 1.44 -19.06 1.12
C ASP A 68 1.67 -17.54 0.97
N ASN A 69 0.84 -16.86 0.17
CA ASN A 69 0.94 -15.41 -0.08
C ASN A 69 -0.44 -14.74 -0.15
N GLN A 70 -1.41 -15.25 0.61
CA GLN A 70 -2.75 -14.69 0.67
C GLN A 70 -2.69 -13.25 1.21
N ARG A 71 -3.09 -12.31 0.36
CA ARG A 71 -3.23 -10.90 0.73
C ARG A 71 -4.70 -10.64 0.96
N VAL A 72 -5.05 -10.07 2.09
CA VAL A 72 -6.42 -9.64 2.33
C VAL A 72 -6.62 -8.29 1.66
N ALA A 73 -7.65 -8.24 0.80
CA ALA A 73 -8.07 -7.01 0.19
C ALA A 73 -9.12 -6.33 1.05
N ILE A 74 -9.04 -5.02 1.12
CA ILE A 74 -10.01 -4.19 1.82
C ILE A 74 -10.65 -3.30 0.78
N ALA A 75 -11.97 -3.45 0.61
CA ALA A 75 -12.78 -2.51 -0.14
C ALA A 75 -13.10 -1.31 0.74
N HIS A 76 -12.91 -0.11 0.20
CA HIS A 76 -13.38 1.14 0.78
C HIS A 76 -14.43 1.70 -0.17
N THR A 77 -15.67 1.82 0.30
CA THR A 77 -16.80 2.34 -0.47
C THR A 77 -17.27 3.65 0.14
N CYS A 78 -17.21 4.74 -0.61
CA CYS A 78 -17.65 6.03 -0.10
C CYS A 78 -19.18 6.06 0.00
N GLU A 79 -19.70 6.39 1.18
CA GLU A 79 -21.14 6.38 1.45
C GLU A 79 -21.88 7.50 0.71
N GLU A 80 -21.19 8.58 0.34
CA GLU A 80 -21.78 9.77 -0.28
C GLU A 80 -21.77 9.72 -1.81
N CYS A 81 -20.67 9.30 -2.43
CA CYS A 81 -20.51 9.35 -3.89
C CYS A 81 -20.31 7.99 -4.55
N GLY A 82 -20.28 6.89 -3.77
CA GLY A 82 -20.11 5.55 -4.28
C GLY A 82 -18.71 5.25 -4.84
N TYR A 83 -17.72 6.11 -4.61
CA TYR A 83 -16.34 5.84 -5.03
C TYR A 83 -15.81 4.59 -4.32
N VAL A 84 -15.31 3.63 -5.10
CA VAL A 84 -14.73 2.39 -4.59
C VAL A 84 -13.23 2.34 -4.85
N VAL A 85 -12.47 1.97 -3.83
CA VAL A 85 -11.05 1.67 -3.94
C VAL A 85 -10.71 0.40 -3.16
N LYS A 86 -9.88 -0.45 -3.74
CA LYS A 86 -9.35 -1.65 -3.07
C LYS A 86 -7.91 -1.40 -2.64
N THR A 87 -7.60 -1.79 -1.41
CA THR A 87 -6.25 -1.71 -0.84
C THR A 87 -5.86 -3.05 -0.23
N THR A 88 -4.58 -3.26 0.07
CA THR A 88 -4.13 -4.39 0.88
C THR A 88 -4.09 -4.02 2.36
N ALA A 89 -4.10 -5.02 3.25
CA ALA A 89 -4.01 -4.80 4.70
C ALA A 89 -2.82 -3.95 5.13
N VAL A 90 -1.67 -4.06 4.45
CA VAL A 90 -0.47 -3.26 4.77
C VAL A 90 -0.71 -1.75 4.60
N VAL A 91 -1.60 -1.34 3.70
CA VAL A 91 -1.91 0.07 3.49
C VAL A 91 -2.55 0.68 4.74
N LEU A 92 -3.31 -0.09 5.54
CA LEU A 92 -3.86 0.39 6.81
C LEU A 92 -2.79 0.72 7.87
N LEU A 93 -1.58 0.17 7.72
CA LEU A 93 -0.48 0.37 8.67
C LEU A 93 0.41 1.56 8.32
N THR A 94 0.16 2.20 7.17
CA THR A 94 1.02 3.23 6.57
C THR A 94 1.33 4.40 7.51
N ASP A 95 0.40 4.78 8.38
CA ASP A 95 0.58 5.86 9.36
C ASP A 95 0.39 5.40 10.81
N HIS A 96 0.39 4.09 11.06
CA HIS A 96 0.27 3.55 12.41
C HIS A 96 1.57 3.87 13.20
N PRO A 97 1.50 4.55 14.36
CA PRO A 97 2.71 5.04 15.07
C PRO A 97 3.73 3.95 15.38
N ALA A 98 3.27 2.76 15.79
CA ALA A 98 4.17 1.64 16.08
C ALA A 98 4.94 1.13 14.84
N VAL A 99 4.33 1.23 13.66
CA VAL A 99 4.94 0.79 12.40
C VAL A 99 5.93 1.84 11.91
N VAL A 100 5.56 3.12 11.97
CA VAL A 100 6.46 4.23 11.65
C VAL A 100 7.69 4.20 12.55
N SER A 101 7.51 4.02 13.86
CA SER A 101 8.64 3.91 14.81
C SER A 101 9.53 2.71 14.49
N MET A 102 8.95 1.53 14.24
CA MET A 102 9.71 0.34 13.90
C MET A 102 10.53 0.51 12.60
N LEU A 103 9.98 1.21 11.61
CA LEU A 103 10.69 1.50 10.35
C LEU A 103 11.80 2.52 10.57
N ASP A 104 11.54 3.56 11.34
CA ASP A 104 12.52 4.58 11.70
C ASP A 104 13.71 3.98 12.48
N ASP A 105 13.42 3.11 13.46
CA ASP A 105 14.43 2.35 14.21
C ASP A 105 15.32 1.48 13.31
N ALA A 106 14.79 1.05 12.14
CA ALA A 106 15.50 0.30 11.12
C ALA A 106 16.20 1.19 10.07
N GLY A 107 16.13 2.51 10.19
CA GLY A 107 16.67 3.47 9.23
C GLY A 107 15.88 3.57 7.92
N ILE A 108 14.60 3.18 7.94
CA ILE A 108 13.72 3.17 6.78
C ILE A 108 12.72 4.32 6.90
N ASP A 109 12.81 5.31 6.00
CA ASP A 109 11.76 6.31 5.87
C ASP A 109 10.54 5.68 5.19
N TYR A 110 9.45 5.57 5.94
CA TYR A 110 8.20 4.99 5.44
C TYR A 110 7.61 5.75 4.23
N ARG A 111 7.97 7.04 4.05
CA ARG A 111 7.55 7.86 2.90
C ARG A 111 8.25 7.45 1.61
N ASP A 112 9.41 6.82 1.73
CA ASP A 112 10.23 6.32 0.62
C ASP A 112 9.87 4.88 0.25
N ILE A 113 8.96 4.23 1.00
CA ILE A 113 8.41 2.92 0.65
C ILE A 113 7.45 3.07 -0.54
N ALA A 114 7.91 2.66 -1.71
CA ALA A 114 7.10 2.63 -2.91
C ALA A 114 6.16 1.41 -2.88
N PHE A 115 4.85 1.62 -2.74
CA PHE A 115 3.85 0.54 -2.77
C PHE A 115 3.83 -0.25 -4.10
N TRP A 116 4.40 0.31 -5.17
CA TRP A 116 4.44 -0.27 -6.52
C TRP A 116 5.83 -0.69 -7.01
N ARG A 117 6.93 -0.33 -6.34
CA ARG A 117 8.29 -0.80 -6.71
C ARG A 117 8.79 -1.81 -5.66
N ARG A 118 8.85 -3.10 -6.02
CA ARG A 118 9.88 -3.99 -5.43
C ARG A 118 11.15 -3.76 -6.26
N PRO A 119 12.22 -3.23 -5.66
CA PRO A 119 13.02 -3.99 -4.69
C PRO A 119 13.36 -3.23 -3.38
N GLN A 120 12.66 -2.12 -3.07
CA GLN A 120 12.92 -1.30 -1.88
C GLN A 120 11.76 -1.29 -0.87
N GLY A 121 10.67 -1.99 -1.15
CA GLY A 121 9.58 -2.19 -0.20
C GLY A 121 9.92 -3.20 0.89
N VAL A 122 9.51 -2.91 2.13
CA VAL A 122 9.60 -3.84 3.26
C VAL A 122 8.87 -5.12 2.91
N GLU A 123 9.57 -6.25 2.88
CA GLU A 123 8.93 -7.55 2.70
C GLU A 123 8.21 -7.94 3.98
N TYR A 124 6.98 -8.41 3.85
CA TYR A 124 6.16 -8.84 4.98
C TYR A 124 5.38 -10.10 4.63
N ARG A 125 5.11 -10.90 5.65
CA ARG A 125 4.19 -12.03 5.63
C ARG A 125 2.87 -11.59 6.26
N GLU A 126 1.79 -11.91 5.57
CA GLU A 126 0.42 -11.70 6.02
C GLU A 126 -0.18 -13.04 6.44
N GLN A 127 -0.84 -13.06 7.59
CA GLN A 127 -1.54 -14.23 8.12
C GLN A 127 -2.92 -13.79 8.61
N LEU A 128 -3.91 -14.67 8.45
CA LEU A 128 -5.26 -14.49 8.97
C LEU A 128 -5.52 -15.49 10.11
N PRO A 129 -5.01 -15.24 11.34
CA PRO A 129 -5.21 -16.14 12.48
C PRO A 129 -6.67 -16.45 12.86
N SER A 130 -7.60 -15.56 12.52
CA SER A 130 -9.02 -15.69 12.86
C SER A 130 -9.87 -14.85 11.91
N GLU A 131 -10.98 -15.41 11.44
CA GLU A 131 -11.97 -14.71 10.60
C GLU A 131 -13.06 -14.03 11.45
N GLU A 132 -13.40 -14.63 12.61
CA GLU A 132 -14.43 -14.13 13.53
C GLU A 132 -13.97 -14.27 15.00
N PRO A 133 -13.58 -13.16 15.69
CA PRO A 133 -13.40 -11.82 15.14
C PRO A 133 -12.25 -11.79 14.13
N LEU A 134 -12.34 -10.91 13.14
CA LEU A 134 -11.30 -10.78 12.11
C LEU A 134 -9.98 -10.31 12.74
N ARG A 135 -8.93 -11.12 12.57
CA ARG A 135 -7.57 -10.80 13.04
C ARG A 135 -6.57 -11.05 11.93
N LEU A 136 -5.89 -9.99 11.54
CA LEU A 136 -4.77 -10.02 10.61
C LEU A 136 -3.46 -9.84 11.36
N ARG A 137 -2.46 -10.65 11.03
CA ARG A 137 -1.09 -10.50 11.53
C ARG A 137 -0.17 -10.22 10.36
N LEU A 138 0.51 -9.08 10.44
CA LEU A 138 1.57 -8.68 9.51
C LEU A 138 2.91 -8.77 10.24
N SER A 139 3.89 -9.41 9.62
CA SER A 139 5.23 -9.57 10.19
C SER A 139 6.28 -9.34 9.10
N PRO A 140 7.36 -8.61 9.36
CA PRO A 140 8.43 -8.45 8.39
C PRO A 140 9.07 -9.81 8.07
N VAL A 141 9.46 -10.01 6.81
CA VAL A 141 10.26 -11.16 6.40
C VAL A 141 11.72 -10.82 6.71
N SER A 142 12.37 -11.59 7.57
CA SER A 142 13.80 -11.48 7.77
C SER A 142 14.51 -11.85 6.47
N ARG A 143 15.26 -10.89 5.89
CA ARG A 143 16.22 -11.20 4.81
C ARG A 143 17.32 -12.05 5.40
N THR A 144 17.18 -13.38 5.37
CA THR A 144 18.33 -14.26 5.58
C THR A 144 19.34 -13.90 4.50
N SER A 145 20.53 -13.48 4.92
CA SER A 145 21.66 -13.18 4.03
C SER A 145 21.91 -14.40 3.14
N VAL A 146 21.61 -14.27 1.85
CA VAL A 146 22.08 -15.23 0.85
C VAL A 146 23.59 -14.97 0.71
N SER A 147 24.37 -15.71 1.48
CA SER A 147 25.81 -15.86 1.29
C SER A 147 26.04 -16.36 -0.14
N HIS A 148 26.52 -15.47 -1.01
CA HIS A 148 27.08 -15.88 -2.28
C HIS A 148 28.44 -16.51 -2.00
N SER A 149 28.54 -17.82 -2.22
CA SER A 149 29.81 -18.51 -2.42
C SER A 149 30.19 -18.46 -3.89
#